data_AF-N0GVX5-F1
#
_entry.id   AF-N0GVX5-F1
#
_cell.length_a   1.000
_cell.length_b   1.000
_cell.length_c   1.000
_cell.angle_alpha   90.00
_cell.angle_beta   90.00
_cell.angle_gamma   90.00
#
_symmetry.space_group_name_H-M   'P 1'
#
loop_
_entity.id
_entity.type
_entity.pdbx_description
1 polymer ?
#
loop_
_entity_poly.entity_id
_entity_poly.type
_entity_poly.pdbx_seq_one_letter_code
_entity_poly.pdbx_strand_id
1 'polypeptide(L)'
;ARATTAASFTYFTIPALYLYRNYGFLNLYMNIALMLVAGMFVNGPYALITTAVSADLGTHESLKGNARALATVTAIIDGTGSIGAAVGPLLTGFFSAISWDAVFIMLMTAALIAGLLLTKLVIEEVRVKIDQTRSPNASRDYLV
;
A
#
# COMPACT_ATOMS: atom_id res chain seq x y z
N ALA A 1 3.11 -10.60 -7.08
CA ALA A 1 4.10 -9.56 -6.72
C ALA A 1 3.39 -8.25 -6.36
N ARG A 2 2.32 -8.34 -5.54
CA ARG A 2 1.44 -7.22 -5.21
C ARG A 2 1.88 -6.55 -3.92
N ALA A 3 2.13 -7.35 -2.87
CA ALA A 3 2.66 -6.85 -1.61
C ALA A 3 4.05 -6.24 -1.80
N THR A 4 4.88 -6.88 -2.61
CA THR A 4 6.20 -6.36 -3.02
C THR A 4 6.11 -4.98 -3.67
N THR A 5 5.18 -4.80 -4.61
CA THR A 5 4.99 -3.52 -5.32
C THR A 5 4.41 -2.46 -4.39
N ALA A 6 3.38 -2.80 -3.59
CA ALA A 6 2.78 -1.89 -2.62
C ALA A 6 3.80 -1.43 -1.57
N ALA A 7 4.56 -2.36 -0.97
CA ALA A 7 5.60 -2.04 0.00
C ALA A 7 6.68 -1.13 -0.60
N SER A 8 7.13 -1.43 -1.83
CA SER A 8 8.13 -0.59 -2.52
C SER A 8 7.63 0.84 -2.68
N PHE A 9 6.40 1.02 -3.16
CA PHE A 9 5.80 2.35 -3.35
C PHE A 9 5.63 3.07 -2.01
N THR A 10 5.17 2.37 -0.97
CA THR A 10 5.07 2.92 0.39
C THR A 10 6.43 3.38 0.95
N TYR A 11 7.51 2.63 0.71
CA TYR A 11 8.85 3.06 1.11
C TYR A 11 9.34 4.27 0.28
N PHE A 12 9.05 4.33 -1.01
CA PHE A 12 9.39 5.47 -1.87
C PHE A 12 8.60 6.74 -1.54
N THR A 13 7.43 6.64 -0.89
CA THR A 13 6.70 7.79 -0.36
C THR A 13 7.54 8.61 0.63
N ILE A 14 8.39 7.97 1.45
CA ILE A 14 9.20 8.66 2.46
C ILE A 14 10.18 9.68 1.82
N PRO A 15 11.09 9.28 0.90
CA PRO A 15 11.96 10.24 0.23
C PRO A 15 11.17 11.22 -0.64
N ALA A 16 10.05 10.82 -1.26
CA ALA A 16 9.22 11.74 -2.03
C ALA A 16 8.65 12.88 -1.16
N LEU A 17 8.13 12.57 0.03
CA LEU A 17 7.65 13.56 0.98
C LEU A 17 8.77 14.44 1.54
N TYR A 18 9.93 13.85 1.82
CA TYR A 18 11.12 14.60 2.24
C TYR A 18 11.55 15.62 1.17
N LEU A 19 11.66 15.18 -0.09
CA LEU A 19 11.98 16.06 -1.21
C LEU A 19 10.91 17.14 -1.41
N TYR A 20 9.63 16.76 -1.30
CA TYR A 20 8.54 17.73 -1.41
C TYR A 20 8.62 18.82 -0.35
N ARG A 21 8.95 18.47 0.90
CA ARG A 21 9.11 19.46 1.97
C ARG A 21 10.27 20.42 1.72
N ASN A 22 11.41 19.92 1.26
CA ASN A 22 12.63 20.72 1.11
C ASN A 22 12.71 21.51 -0.20
N TYR A 23 12.04 21.06 -1.26
CA TYR A 23 12.17 21.67 -2.60
C TYR A 23 10.84 22.17 -3.17
N GLY A 24 9.70 21.80 -2.56
CA GLY A 24 8.37 22.16 -3.05
C GLY A 24 8.03 23.65 -2.98
N PHE A 25 8.79 24.46 -2.23
CA PHE A 25 8.58 25.92 -2.14
C PHE A 25 9.38 26.72 -3.19
N LEU A 26 10.30 26.08 -3.94
CA LEU A 26 11.21 26.81 -4.83
C LEU A 26 10.51 27.44 -6.04
N ASN A 27 9.60 26.70 -6.70
CA ASN A 27 8.77 27.21 -7.78
C ASN A 27 7.53 26.32 -7.99
N LEU A 28 6.53 26.86 -8.68
CA LEU A 28 5.25 26.19 -8.94
C LEU A 28 5.42 24.86 -9.71
N TYR A 29 6.31 24.81 -10.70
CA TYR A 29 6.54 23.58 -11.49
C TYR A 29 7.10 22.45 -10.64
N MET A 30 8.06 22.75 -9.77
CA MET A 30 8.64 21.81 -8.82
C MET A 30 7.61 21.35 -7.79
N ASN A 31 6.76 22.27 -7.31
CA ASN A 31 5.65 21.96 -6.42
C ASN A 31 4.68 20.94 -7.06
N ILE A 32 4.22 21.21 -8.28
CA ILE A 32 3.31 20.33 -9.03
C ILE A 32 3.96 18.99 -9.31
N ALA A 33 5.22 18.98 -9.76
CA ALA A 33 5.95 17.75 -10.05
C ALA A 33 6.12 16.87 -8.80
N LEU A 34 6.51 17.46 -7.67
CA LEU A 34 6.69 16.73 -6.41
C LEU A 34 5.34 16.27 -5.82
N MET A 35 4.26 17.05 -5.98
CA MET A 35 2.90 16.59 -5.63
C MET A 35 2.46 15.39 -6.46
N LEU A 36 2.75 15.39 -7.77
CA LEU A 36 2.42 14.27 -8.65
C LEU A 36 3.18 13.00 -8.22
N VAL A 37 4.49 13.13 -7.97
CA VAL A 37 5.33 12.02 -7.52
C VAL A 37 4.87 11.48 -6.16
N ALA A 38 4.65 12.36 -5.18
CA ALA A 38 4.14 11.96 -3.87
C ALA A 38 2.75 11.31 -3.97
N GLY A 39 1.85 11.89 -4.77
CA GLY A 39 0.52 11.35 -5.02
C GLY A 39 0.55 9.98 -5.69
N MET A 40 1.44 9.75 -6.66
CA MET A 40 1.61 8.45 -7.31
C MET A 40 2.04 7.37 -6.30
N PHE A 41 3.05 7.65 -5.48
CA PHE A 41 3.56 6.68 -4.51
C PHE A 41 2.60 6.38 -3.35
N VAL A 42 1.73 7.33 -3.00
CA VAL A 42 0.68 7.12 -1.99
C VAL A 42 -0.54 6.40 -2.57
N ASN A 43 -1.01 6.81 -3.75
CA ASN A 43 -2.20 6.24 -4.38
C ASN A 43 -1.96 4.83 -4.93
N GLY A 44 -0.73 4.50 -5.34
CA GLY A 44 -0.39 3.17 -5.84
C GLY A 44 -0.68 2.05 -4.83
N PRO A 45 -0.11 2.08 -3.60
CA PRO A 45 -0.43 1.13 -2.54
C PRO A 45 -1.92 1.10 -2.19
N TYR A 46 -2.57 2.27 -2.11
CA TYR A 46 -4.02 2.34 -1.86
C TYR A 46 -4.81 1.56 -2.92
N ALA A 47 -4.56 1.84 -4.20
CA ALA A 47 -5.23 1.15 -5.29
C ALA A 47 -4.92 -0.35 -5.31
N LEU A 48 -3.67 -0.76 -5.05
CA LEU A 48 -3.29 -2.17 -5.00
C LEU A 48 -3.98 -2.92 -3.85
N ILE A 49 -4.12 -2.30 -2.68
CA ILE A 49 -4.78 -2.91 -1.52
C ILE A 49 -6.30 -2.99 -1.74
N THR A 50 -6.94 -1.92 -2.21
CA THR A 50 -8.41 -1.89 -2.32
C THR A 50 -8.93 -2.69 -3.51
N THR A 51 -8.19 -2.70 -4.63
CA THR A 51 -8.66 -3.34 -5.88
C THR A 51 -8.03 -4.71 -6.11
N ALA A 52 -6.70 -4.81 -6.07
CA ALA A 52 -6.02 -6.05 -6.46
C ALA A 52 -6.21 -7.13 -5.40
N VAL A 53 -6.13 -6.80 -4.11
CA VAL A 53 -6.36 -7.78 -3.03
C VAL A 53 -7.81 -8.24 -3.01
N SER A 54 -8.78 -7.34 -3.20
CA SER A 54 -10.20 -7.71 -3.29
C SER A 54 -10.48 -8.64 -4.47
N ALA A 55 -9.87 -8.37 -5.64
CA ALA A 55 -9.99 -9.23 -6.81
C ALA A 55 -9.37 -10.61 -6.56
N ASP A 56 -8.19 -10.67 -5.93
CA ASP A 56 -7.53 -11.93 -5.60
C ASP A 56 -8.37 -12.78 -4.65
N LEU A 57 -8.91 -12.16 -3.59
CA LEU A 57 -9.78 -12.83 -2.63
C LEU A 57 -11.03 -13.39 -3.32
N GLY A 58 -11.58 -12.71 -4.31
CA GLY A 58 -12.72 -13.21 -5.08
C GLY A 58 -12.42 -14.47 -5.89
N THR A 59 -11.15 -14.70 -6.23
CA THR A 59 -10.69 -15.91 -6.94
C THR A 59 -10.12 -16.99 -6.02
N HIS A 60 -9.90 -16.67 -4.75
CA HIS A 60 -9.36 -17.59 -3.74
C HIS A 60 -10.34 -18.72 -3.46
N GLU A 61 -9.87 -19.97 -3.37
CA GLU A 61 -10.72 -21.17 -3.25
C GLU A 61 -11.73 -21.10 -2.10
N SER A 62 -11.34 -20.47 -0.99
CA SER A 62 -12.17 -20.27 0.22
C SER A 62 -13.35 -19.31 0.02
N LEU A 63 -13.32 -18.46 -1.02
CA LEU A 63 -14.30 -17.39 -1.27
C LEU A 63 -14.89 -17.45 -2.69
N LYS A 64 -14.32 -18.27 -3.57
CA LYS A 64 -14.74 -18.44 -4.96
C LYS A 64 -16.18 -18.93 -5.02
N GLY A 65 -17.06 -18.13 -5.64
CA GLY A 65 -18.49 -18.40 -5.73
C GLY A 65 -19.33 -17.96 -4.52
N ASN A 66 -18.72 -17.51 -3.42
CA ASN A 66 -19.42 -16.96 -2.27
C ASN A 66 -19.37 -15.43 -2.27
N ALA A 67 -20.26 -14.82 -3.05
CA ALA A 67 -20.35 -13.36 -3.20
C ALA A 67 -20.55 -12.63 -1.86
N ARG A 68 -21.22 -13.26 -0.89
CA ARG A 68 -21.49 -12.66 0.42
C ARG A 68 -20.21 -12.54 1.26
N ALA A 69 -19.42 -13.61 1.30
CA ALA A 69 -18.14 -13.60 2.01
C ALA A 69 -17.13 -12.64 1.36
N LEU A 70 -17.06 -12.61 0.03
CA LEU A 70 -16.23 -11.65 -0.69
C LEU A 70 -16.64 -10.20 -0.40
N ALA A 71 -17.93 -9.89 -0.46
CA ALA A 71 -18.45 -8.55 -0.15
C ALA A 71 -18.10 -8.10 1.26
N THR A 72 -18.14 -9.01 2.24
CA THR A 72 -17.71 -8.71 3.62
C THR A 72 -16.24 -8.34 3.69
N VAL A 73 -15.35 -9.08 3.03
CA VAL A 73 -13.92 -8.74 3.07
C VAL A 73 -13.63 -7.42 2.36
N THR A 74 -14.25 -7.16 1.21
CA THR A 74 -14.14 -5.86 0.52
C THR A 74 -14.66 -4.72 1.40
N ALA A 75 -15.78 -4.92 2.09
CA ALA A 75 -16.33 -3.92 3.01
C ALA A 75 -15.41 -3.64 4.20
N ILE A 76 -14.68 -4.65 4.70
CA ILE A 76 -13.66 -4.44 5.74
C ILE A 76 -12.51 -3.61 5.20
N ILE A 77 -11.99 -3.95 4.02
CA ILE A 77 -10.88 -3.22 3.39
C ILE A 77 -11.28 -1.75 3.18
N ASP A 78 -12.41 -1.50 2.54
CA ASP A 78 -12.89 -0.14 2.26
C ASP A 78 -13.26 0.62 3.55
N GLY A 79 -13.84 -0.07 4.52
CA GLY A 79 -14.14 0.48 5.85
C GLY A 79 -12.88 0.96 6.57
N THR A 80 -11.80 0.17 6.56
CA THR A 80 -10.51 0.60 7.14
C THR A 80 -9.89 1.77 6.38
N GLY A 81 -10.02 1.80 5.05
CA GLY A 81 -9.60 2.94 4.22
C GLY A 81 -10.35 4.23 4.59
N SER A 82 -11.66 4.14 4.83
CA SER A 82 -12.50 5.26 5.23
C SER A 82 -12.13 5.82 6.61
N ILE A 83 -11.77 4.96 7.57
CA ILE A 83 -11.24 5.39 8.87
C ILE A 83 -9.95 6.19 8.67
N GLY A 84 -9.03 5.70 7.84
CA GLY A 84 -7.80 6.43 7.50
C GLY A 84 -8.08 7.79 6.85
N ALA A 85 -9.04 7.84 5.92
CA ALA A 85 -9.46 9.07 5.25
C ALA A 85 -10.09 10.10 6.20
N ALA A 86 -10.71 9.66 7.30
CA ALA A 86 -11.23 10.54 8.35
C ALA A 86 -10.13 10.99 9.32
N VAL A 87 -9.26 10.08 9.75
CA VAL A 87 -8.20 10.34 10.73
C VAL A 87 -7.07 11.19 10.15
N GLY A 88 -6.71 10.98 8.88
CA GLY A 88 -5.61 11.68 8.22
C GLY A 88 -5.76 13.22 8.25
N PRO A 89 -6.87 13.78 7.74
CA PRO A 89 -7.14 15.22 7.80
C PRO A 89 -7.27 15.74 9.22
N LEU A 90 -7.85 14.96 10.15
CA LEU A 90 -7.95 15.34 11.57
C LEU A 90 -6.56 15.57 12.18
N LEU A 91 -5.66 14.60 12.03
CA LEU A 91 -4.29 14.72 12.52
C LEU A 91 -3.52 15.82 11.78
N THR A 92 -3.69 15.92 10.46
CA THR A 92 -3.08 16.98 9.64
C THR A 92 -3.49 18.38 10.13
N GLY A 93 -4.78 18.58 10.43
CA GLY A 93 -5.29 19.82 10.99
C GLY A 93 -4.65 20.14 12.35
N PHE A 94 -4.56 19.15 13.24
CA PHE A 94 -3.92 19.32 14.54
C PHE A 94 -2.42 19.67 14.43
N PHE A 95 -1.66 18.92 13.63
CA PHE A 95 -0.21 19.16 13.49
C PHE A 95 0.13 20.42 12.68
N SER A 96 -0.68 20.77 11.68
CA SER A 96 -0.46 21.99 10.89
C SER A 96 -0.57 23.27 11.72
N ALA A 97 -1.34 23.24 12.82
CA ALA A 97 -1.40 24.35 13.78
C ALA A 97 -0.08 24.57 14.54
N ILE A 98 0.78 23.54 14.62
CA ILE A 98 2.10 23.61 15.26
C ILE A 98 3.16 23.96 14.20
N SER A 99 3.26 23.15 13.15
CA SER A 99 4.17 23.40 12.02
C SER A 99 3.85 22.49 10.84
N TRP A 100 4.12 22.96 9.63
CA TRP A 100 4.06 22.11 8.44
C TRP A 100 5.13 21.00 8.46
N ASP A 101 6.27 21.22 9.12
CA ASP A 101 7.28 20.17 9.32
C ASP A 101 6.72 18.98 10.10
N ALA A 102 5.95 19.24 11.16
CA ALA A 102 5.30 18.19 11.96
C ALA A 102 4.33 17.34 11.12
N VAL A 103 3.59 17.95 10.18
CA VAL A 103 2.71 17.22 9.25
C VAL A 103 3.52 16.29 8.35
N PHE A 104 4.60 16.78 7.74
CA PHE A 104 5.43 15.95 6.87
C PHE A 104 6.13 14.82 7.64
N ILE A 105 6.60 15.10 8.86
CA ILE A 105 7.17 14.07 9.75
C ILE A 105 6.13 13.01 10.08
N MET A 106 4.91 13.41 10.45
CA MET A 106 3.80 12.49 10.70
C MET A 106 3.48 11.62 9.48
N LEU A 107 3.43 12.19 8.28
CA LEU A 107 3.16 11.43 7.05
C LEU A 107 4.29 10.43 6.75
N MET A 108 5.55 10.83 6.93
CA MET A 108 6.71 9.96 6.75
C MET A 108 6.75 8.82 7.79
N THR A 109 6.40 9.09 9.06
CA THR A 109 6.34 8.04 10.09
C THR A 109 5.17 7.10 9.86
N ALA A 110 4.01 7.60 9.46
CA ALA A 110 2.87 6.77 9.05
C ALA A 110 3.22 5.86 7.86
N ALA A 111 3.89 6.41 6.84
CA ALA A 111 4.38 5.63 5.70
C ALA A 111 5.42 4.57 6.12
N LEU A 112 6.33 4.89 7.04
CA LEU A 112 7.29 3.93 7.58
C LEU A 112 6.60 2.78 8.31
N ILE A 113 5.66 3.08 9.20
CA ILE A 113 4.89 2.06 9.93
C ILE A 113 4.12 1.17 8.95
N ALA A 114 3.44 1.77 7.96
CA ALA A 114 2.74 1.03 6.92
C ALA A 114 3.69 0.12 6.13
N GLY A 115 4.86 0.63 5.71
CA GLY A 115 5.88 -0.16 5.00
C GLY A 115 6.40 -1.35 5.83
N LEU A 116 6.64 -1.16 7.13
CA LEU A 116 7.06 -2.23 8.03
C LEU A 116 5.99 -3.32 8.18
N LEU A 117 4.72 -2.95 8.26
CA LEU A 117 3.61 -3.90 8.30
C LEU A 117 3.50 -4.67 6.98
N LEU A 118 3.62 -3.99 5.84
CA LEU A 118 3.61 -4.63 4.52
C LEU A 118 4.81 -5.56 4.30
N THR A 119 5.95 -5.31 4.94
CA THR A 119 7.14 -6.17 4.81
C THR A 119 6.88 -7.62 5.24
N LYS A 120 6.01 -7.84 6.24
CA LYS A 120 5.61 -9.21 6.64
C LYS A 120 4.89 -9.93 5.50
N LEU A 121 3.99 -9.23 4.82
CA LEU A 121 3.27 -9.75 3.65
C LEU A 121 4.21 -9.98 2.46
N VAL A 122 5.22 -9.12 2.28
CA VAL A 122 6.28 -9.32 1.27
C VAL A 122 7.04 -10.62 1.50
N ILE A 123 7.43 -10.90 2.76
CA ILE A 123 8.16 -12.13 3.10
C ILE A 123 7.32 -13.37 2.75
N GLU A 124 6.03 -13.36 3.08
CA GLU A 124 5.11 -14.45 2.75
C GLU A 124 4.97 -14.63 1.24
N GLU A 125 4.78 -13.54 0.50
CA GLU A 125 4.68 -13.57 -0.97
C GLU A 125 5.96 -14.11 -1.63
N VAL A 126 7.13 -13.71 -1.15
CA VAL A 126 8.42 -14.21 -1.65
C VAL A 126 8.59 -15.69 -1.32
N ARG A 127 8.21 -16.13 -0.11
CA ARG A 127 8.30 -17.54 0.29
C ARG A 127 7.47 -18.43 -0.62
N VAL A 128 6.20 -18.09 -0.83
CA VAL A 128 5.30 -18.83 -1.72
C VAL A 128 5.88 -18.94 -3.13
N LYS A 129 6.47 -17.86 -3.64
CA LYS A 129 7.07 -17.85 -4.99
C LYS A 129 8.34 -18.72 -5.10
N ILE A 130 9.16 -18.76 -4.05
CA ILE A 130 10.33 -19.66 -3.97
C ILE A 130 9.88 -21.12 -3.92
N ASP A 131 8.86 -21.44 -3.11
CA ASP A 131 8.35 -22.81 -2.97
C ASP A 131 7.74 -23.32 -4.29
N GLN A 132 7.00 -22.47 -5.01
CA GLN A 132 6.51 -22.78 -6.36
C GLN A 132 7.64 -23.03 -7.36
N THR A 133 8.74 -22.29 -7.25
CA THR A 133 9.92 -22.45 -8.13
C THR A 133 10.69 -23.73 -7.81
N ARG A 134 10.67 -24.20 -6.56
CA ARG A 134 11.36 -25.43 -6.12
C ARG A 134 10.62 -26.73 -6.42
N SER A 135 9.31 -26.70 -6.68
CA SER A 135 8.52 -27.89 -7.03
C SER A 135 7.94 -27.87 -8.46
N PRO A 136 8.75 -27.90 -9.54
CA PRO A 136 8.21 -28.11 -10.89
C PRO A 136 7.77 -29.56 -11.17
N ASN A 137 8.13 -30.54 -10.32
CA ASN A 137 8.12 -31.97 -10.71
C ASN A 137 7.05 -32.86 -10.06
N ALA A 138 6.20 -32.38 -9.14
CA ALA A 138 5.18 -33.25 -8.55
C ALA A 138 4.02 -33.61 -9.53
N SER A 139 3.91 -32.91 -10.67
CA SER A 139 2.89 -33.19 -11.69
C SER A 139 3.31 -34.24 -12.72
N ARG A 140 4.57 -34.72 -12.70
CA ARG A 140 5.02 -35.80 -13.59
C ARG A 140 4.71 -37.21 -13.05
N ASP A 141 4.47 -37.35 -11.75
CA ASP A 141 4.23 -38.66 -11.13
C ASP A 141 2.74 -39.10 -11.13
N TYR A 142 1.84 -38.27 -11.66
CA TYR A 142 0.41 -38.62 -11.85
C TYR A 142 0.07 -39.03 -13.29
N LEU A 143 1.06 -39.02 -14.20
CA LEU A 143 0.89 -39.35 -15.63
C LEU A 143 1.76 -40.55 -16.06
N VAL A 144 2.24 -41.36 -15.11
CA VAL A 144 2.92 -42.65 -15.37
C VAL A 144 2.13 -43.78 -14.72
#